data_AF-A0A812T227-F1
#
_entry.id   AF-A0A812T227-F1
#
_cell.length_a   1.000
_cell.length_b   1.000
_cell.length_c   1.000
_cell.angle_alpha   90.00
_cell.angle_beta   90.00
_cell.angle_gamma   90.00
#
_symmetry.space_group_name_H-M   'P 1'
#
loop_
_entity.id
_entity.type
_entity.pdbx_description
1 polymer ?
#
loop_
_entity_poly.entity_id
_entity_poly.type
_entity_poly.pdbx_seq_one_letter_code
_entity_poly.pdbx_strand_id
1 'polypeptide(L)'
;MLHRGGSAEIVSRLIEAEADVNDRFTTPVCSVLGVMLRTLSLRHAWRTSALSAYAYHHFGATPLMSSILTGTFEVTAILLGTGASTELRNARGRTAWDLAVETAAPDYVVSALEGKGDAYDSLVLAFADIVREIGFISEEL
;
A
#
# COMPACT_ATOMS: atom_id res chain seq x y z
N MET A 1 8.85 -7.90 -18.86
CA MET A 1 9.67 -6.79 -18.31
C MET A 1 8.72 -5.81 -17.64
N LEU A 2 8.52 -5.89 -16.31
CA LEU A 2 7.67 -4.94 -15.58
C LEU A 2 8.32 -4.62 -14.21
N HIS A 3 8.92 -3.44 -14.14
CA HIS A 3 9.11 -2.55 -12.97
C HIS A 3 9.51 -3.08 -11.57
N ARG A 4 10.18 -4.23 -11.43
CA ARG A 4 10.55 -4.78 -10.10
C ARG A 4 11.39 -3.87 -9.18
N GLY A 5 12.16 -2.90 -9.72
CA GLY A 5 13.01 -2.03 -8.90
C GLY A 5 12.57 -0.57 -8.82
N GLY A 6 11.91 -0.04 -9.85
CA GLY A 6 11.68 1.41 -9.98
C GLY A 6 10.81 1.99 -8.86
N SER A 7 9.68 1.36 -8.56
CA SER A 7 8.76 1.88 -7.54
C SER A 7 9.29 1.66 -6.12
N ALA A 8 9.96 0.53 -5.87
CA ALA A 8 10.54 0.20 -4.57
C ALA A 8 11.70 1.14 -4.21
N GLU A 9 12.63 1.36 -5.16
CA GLU A 9 13.76 2.28 -5.00
C GLU A 9 13.29 3.72 -4.78
N ILE A 10 12.27 4.18 -5.53
CA ILE A 10 11.72 5.52 -5.34
C ILE A 10 11.10 5.66 -3.95
N VAL A 11 10.32 4.68 -3.51
CA VAL A 11 9.71 4.70 -2.17
C VAL A 11 10.78 4.69 -1.10
N SER A 12 11.82 3.86 -1.24
CA SER A 12 12.97 3.85 -0.32
C SER A 12 13.64 5.23 -0.21
N ARG A 13 14.00 5.85 -1.34
CA ARG A 13 14.61 7.19 -1.33
C ARG A 13 13.72 8.27 -0.73
N LEU A 14 12.40 8.14 -0.90
CA LEU A 14 11.45 9.06 -0.26
C LEU A 14 11.45 8.87 1.26
N ILE A 15 11.53 7.63 1.74
CA ILE A 15 11.63 7.32 3.17
C ILE A 15 12.96 7.83 3.74
N GLU A 16 14.07 7.65 3.02
CA GLU A 16 15.38 8.23 3.39
C GLU A 16 15.33 9.76 3.48
N ALA A 17 14.48 10.39 2.67
CA ALA A 17 14.24 11.84 2.70
C ALA A 17 13.23 12.26 3.79
N GLU A 18 12.98 11.42 4.79
CA GLU A 18 12.06 11.65 5.92
C GLU A 18 10.60 11.87 5.49
N ALA A 19 10.17 11.31 4.36
CA ALA A 19 8.76 11.33 3.98
C ALA A 19 7.93 10.56 5.02
N ASP A 20 6.79 11.14 5.44
CA ASP A 20 5.88 10.51 6.38
C ASP A 20 5.24 9.25 5.76
N VAL A 21 5.61 8.08 6.29
CA VAL A 21 5.12 6.77 5.87
C VAL A 21 3.61 6.58 6.12
N ASN A 22 2.99 7.46 6.89
CA ASN A 22 1.57 7.44 7.22
C ASN A 22 0.77 8.60 6.58
N ASP A 23 1.37 9.35 5.66
CA ASP A 23 0.70 10.49 5.02
C ASP A 23 -0.60 10.07 4.31
N ARG A 24 -1.64 10.88 4.46
CA ARG A 24 -2.98 10.53 3.95
C ARG A 24 -3.21 11.20 2.61
N PHE A 25 -3.48 10.38 1.61
CA PHE A 25 -3.77 10.87 0.28
C PHE A 25 -5.05 11.72 0.27
N THR A 26 -4.91 13.00 -0.07
CA THR A 26 -6.02 13.93 -0.22
C THR A 26 -5.93 14.61 -1.58
N THR A 27 -7.08 14.86 -2.20
CA THR A 27 -7.16 15.64 -3.43
C THR A 27 -8.22 16.74 -3.28
N PRO A 28 -7.98 17.95 -3.80
CA PRO A 28 -9.01 18.97 -3.86
C PRO A 28 -10.20 18.49 -4.69
N VAL A 29 -11.42 18.68 -4.17
CA VAL A 29 -12.66 18.16 -4.77
C VAL A 29 -12.91 18.63 -6.21
N CYS A 30 -12.39 19.80 -6.58
CA CYS A 30 -12.53 20.39 -7.93
C CYS A 30 -11.24 20.31 -8.76
N SER A 31 -10.20 19.62 -8.27
CA SER A 31 -9.02 19.33 -9.10
C SER A 31 -9.42 18.42 -10.26
N VAL A 32 -8.77 18.54 -11.41
CA VAL A 32 -8.99 17.66 -12.57
C VAL A 32 -8.86 16.19 -12.15
N LEU A 33 -7.86 15.86 -11.33
CA LEU A 33 -7.66 14.52 -10.79
C LEU A 33 -8.79 14.13 -9.83
N GLY A 34 -9.22 15.04 -8.94
CA GLY A 34 -10.30 14.78 -7.98
C GLY A 34 -11.65 14.51 -8.67
N VAL A 35 -12.00 15.29 -9.70
CA VAL A 35 -13.20 15.07 -10.51
C VAL A 35 -13.12 13.72 -11.22
N MET A 36 -11.99 13.40 -11.83
CA MET A 36 -11.75 12.12 -12.50
C MET A 36 -11.91 10.94 -11.53
N LEU A 37 -11.25 10.96 -10.38
CA LEU A 37 -11.35 9.90 -9.37
C LEU A 37 -12.77 9.77 -8.83
N ARG A 38 -13.49 10.88 -8.62
CA ARG A 38 -14.90 10.85 -8.20
C ARG A 38 -15.80 10.19 -9.24
N THR A 39 -15.61 10.47 -10.53
CA THR A 39 -16.38 9.80 -11.60
C THR A 39 -16.11 8.30 -11.65
N LEU A 40 -14.85 7.89 -11.45
CA LEU A 40 -14.48 6.47 -11.38
C LEU A 40 -15.01 5.77 -10.12
N SER A 41 -15.01 6.47 -8.98
CA SER A 41 -15.59 6.01 -7.72
C SER A 41 -17.09 5.75 -7.85
N LEU A 42 -17.84 6.63 -8.53
CA LEU A 42 -19.27 6.42 -8.79
C LEU A 42 -19.49 5.20 -9.70
N ARG A 43 -18.64 5.05 -10.73
CA ARG A 43 -18.71 3.92 -11.65
C ARG A 43 -18.45 2.58 -10.96
N HIS A 44 -17.71 2.56 -9.85
CA HIS A 44 -17.39 1.33 -9.11
C HIS A 44 -18.63 0.53 -8.72
N ALA A 45 -19.73 1.21 -8.36
CA ALA A 45 -21.00 0.56 -7.99
C ALA A 45 -21.66 -0.23 -9.13
N TRP A 46 -21.39 0.12 -10.39
CA TRP A 46 -21.95 -0.56 -11.57
C TRP A 46 -20.94 -1.44 -12.30
N ARG A 47 -19.66 -1.07 -12.27
CA ARG A 47 -18.59 -1.80 -12.93
C ARG A 47 -17.34 -1.79 -12.06
N THR A 48 -17.08 -2.93 -11.44
CA THR A 48 -15.87 -3.18 -10.67
C THR A 48 -14.69 -3.37 -11.62
N SER A 49 -13.61 -2.67 -11.33
CA SER A 49 -12.31 -2.73 -12.02
C SER A 49 -11.25 -2.29 -11.01
N ALA A 50 -10.00 -2.73 -11.17
CA ALA A 50 -8.92 -2.35 -10.26
C ALA A 50 -8.81 -0.82 -10.09
N LEU A 51 -8.88 -0.07 -11.20
CA LEU A 51 -8.84 1.39 -11.17
C LEU A 51 -10.07 2.02 -10.50
N SER A 52 -11.27 1.45 -10.68
CA SER A 52 -12.47 1.97 -9.98
C SER A 52 -12.46 1.62 -8.49
N ALA A 53 -11.89 0.48 -8.10
CA ALA A 53 -11.69 0.10 -6.70
C ALA A 53 -10.69 1.04 -6.01
N TYR A 54 -9.55 1.32 -6.66
CA TYR A 54 -8.61 2.33 -6.18
C TYR A 54 -9.32 3.69 -6.03
N ALA A 55 -10.01 4.16 -7.06
CA ALA A 55 -10.74 5.42 -7.02
C ALA A 55 -11.85 5.44 -5.95
N TYR A 56 -12.40 4.30 -5.55
CA TYR A 56 -13.41 4.22 -4.50
C TYR A 56 -12.83 4.33 -3.08
N HIS A 57 -11.60 3.85 -2.88
CA HIS A 57 -10.92 3.75 -1.57
C HIS A 57 -9.74 4.71 -1.34
N HIS A 58 -9.27 5.42 -2.37
CA HIS A 58 -8.05 6.25 -2.30
C HIS A 58 -8.13 7.42 -1.31
N PHE A 59 -9.33 7.94 -1.01
CA PHE A 59 -9.45 9.15 -0.22
C PHE A 59 -9.11 8.89 1.25
N GLY A 60 -8.10 9.60 1.76
CA GLY A 60 -7.54 9.39 3.09
C GLY A 60 -6.73 8.09 3.22
N ALA A 61 -6.42 7.41 2.13
CA ALA A 61 -5.60 6.20 2.15
C ALA A 61 -4.15 6.55 2.50
N THR A 62 -3.51 5.71 3.31
CA THR A 62 -2.06 5.79 3.59
C THR A 62 -1.26 5.20 2.41
N PRO A 63 0.07 5.38 2.36
CA PRO A 63 0.92 4.73 1.36
C PRO A 63 0.77 3.21 1.41
N LEU A 64 0.65 2.64 2.61
CA LEU A 64 0.44 1.19 2.83
C LEU A 64 -0.88 0.70 2.24
N MET A 65 -1.96 1.47 2.39
CA MET A 65 -3.24 1.13 1.76
C MET A 65 -3.16 1.24 0.24
N SER A 66 -2.46 2.25 -0.27
CA SER A 66 -2.30 2.48 -1.70
C SER A 66 -1.52 1.37 -2.39
N SER A 67 -0.48 0.83 -1.75
CA SER A 67 0.28 -0.31 -2.29
C SER A 67 -0.56 -1.57 -2.41
N ILE A 68 -1.47 -1.82 -1.46
CA ILE A 68 -2.43 -2.93 -1.51
C ILE A 68 -3.44 -2.73 -2.64
N LEU A 69 -4.05 -1.53 -2.73
CA LEU A 69 -5.04 -1.20 -3.76
C LEU A 69 -4.48 -1.25 -5.18
N THR A 70 -3.18 -1.04 -5.34
CA THR A 70 -2.47 -1.09 -6.63
C THR A 70 -1.82 -2.45 -6.90
N GLY A 71 -1.80 -3.35 -5.92
CA GLY A 71 -1.18 -4.68 -6.02
C GLY A 71 0.35 -4.66 -6.03
N THR A 72 0.99 -3.59 -5.57
CA THR A 72 2.46 -3.46 -5.49
C THR A 72 2.96 -3.99 -4.15
N PHE A 73 2.98 -5.31 -4.00
CA PHE A 73 3.29 -5.96 -2.73
C PHE A 73 4.75 -5.81 -2.29
N GLU A 74 5.66 -5.53 -3.21
CA GLU A 74 7.05 -5.13 -2.91
C GLU A 74 7.06 -3.87 -2.03
N VAL A 75 6.27 -2.86 -2.42
CA VAL A 75 6.16 -1.59 -1.68
C VAL A 75 5.45 -1.83 -0.35
N THR A 76 4.47 -2.73 -0.31
CA THR A 76 3.82 -3.14 0.94
C THR A 76 4.83 -3.70 1.94
N ALA A 77 5.75 -4.55 1.50
CA ALA A 77 6.79 -5.12 2.37
C ALA A 77 7.73 -4.04 2.92
N ILE A 78 8.19 -3.11 2.07
CA ILE A 78 9.04 -1.99 2.50
C ILE A 78 8.32 -1.14 3.53
N LEU A 79 7.08 -0.72 3.25
CA LEU A 79 6.32 0.15 4.15
C LEU A 79 6.06 -0.52 5.51
N LEU A 80 5.73 -1.82 5.53
CA LEU A 80 5.61 -2.58 6.78
C LEU A 80 6.94 -2.67 7.52
N GLY A 81 8.05 -2.92 6.82
CA GLY A 81 9.40 -2.90 7.40
C GLY A 81 9.78 -1.56 8.02
N THR A 82 9.27 -0.46 7.48
CA THR A 82 9.50 0.90 8.01
C THR A 82 8.55 1.32 9.13
N GLY A 83 7.68 0.42 9.60
CA GLY A 83 6.75 0.70 10.69
C GLY A 83 5.51 1.50 10.27
N ALA A 84 5.10 1.42 9.01
CA ALA A 84 3.84 2.01 8.56
C ALA A 84 2.66 1.44 9.37
N SER A 85 1.75 2.32 9.81
CA SER A 85 0.65 1.95 10.69
C SER A 85 -0.44 1.18 9.94
N THR A 86 -0.71 -0.04 10.39
CA THR A 86 -1.76 -0.93 9.86
C THR A 86 -3.16 -0.56 10.34
N GLU A 87 -3.25 0.14 11.48
CA GLU A 87 -4.50 0.46 12.20
C GLU A 87 -5.21 1.72 11.68
N LEU A 88 -4.53 2.54 10.89
CA LEU A 88 -5.13 3.73 10.31
C LEU A 88 -6.31 3.35 9.40
N ARG A 89 -7.30 4.24 9.32
CA ARG A 89 -8.49 4.05 8.48
C ARG A 89 -8.57 5.13 7.43
N ASN A 90 -8.86 4.75 6.19
CA ASN A 90 -9.18 5.69 5.12
C ASN A 90 -10.55 6.36 5.36
N ALA A 91 -10.98 7.24 4.45
CA ALA A 91 -12.27 7.92 4.56
C ALA A 91 -13.50 7.00 4.39
N ARG A 92 -13.28 5.74 4.00
CA ARG A 92 -14.30 4.67 3.99
C ARG A 92 -14.30 3.85 5.27
N GLY A 93 -13.45 4.18 6.25
CA GLY A 93 -13.33 3.45 7.50
C GLY A 93 -12.54 2.15 7.39
N ARG A 94 -11.84 1.91 6.27
CA ARG A 94 -11.10 0.66 6.00
C ARG A 94 -9.64 0.76 6.45
N THR A 95 -9.16 -0.27 7.14
CA THR A 95 -7.73 -0.47 7.43
C THR A 95 -6.98 -1.06 6.23
N ALA A 96 -5.65 -1.14 6.31
CA ALA A 96 -4.85 -1.84 5.29
C ALA A 96 -5.29 -3.32 5.16
N TRP A 97 -5.56 -3.99 6.28
CA TRP A 97 -6.06 -5.37 6.28
C TRP A 97 -7.44 -5.49 5.64
N ASP A 98 -8.38 -4.58 5.97
CA ASP A 98 -9.73 -4.60 5.38
C ASP A 98 -9.66 -4.51 3.85
N LEU A 99 -8.77 -3.67 3.32
CA LEU A 99 -8.56 -3.50 1.88
C LEU A 99 -7.89 -4.72 1.26
N ALA A 100 -6.95 -5.38 1.95
CA ALA A 100 -6.30 -6.59 1.46
C ALA A 100 -7.32 -7.73 1.27
N VAL A 101 -8.25 -7.88 2.22
CA VAL A 101 -9.35 -8.85 2.10
C VAL A 101 -10.32 -8.46 0.98
N GLU A 102 -10.73 -7.19 0.90
CA GLU A 102 -11.69 -6.73 -0.11
C GLU A 102 -11.15 -6.81 -1.54
N THR A 103 -9.84 -6.61 -1.73
CA THR A 103 -9.18 -6.68 -3.05
C THR A 103 -8.67 -8.07 -3.41
N ALA A 104 -8.89 -9.08 -2.56
CA ALA A 104 -8.36 -10.43 -2.71
C ALA A 104 -6.82 -10.43 -2.90
N ALA A 105 -6.13 -9.67 -2.05
CA ALA A 105 -4.68 -9.69 -1.98
C ALA A 105 -4.19 -11.10 -1.57
N PRO A 106 -2.96 -11.50 -1.94
CA PRO A 106 -2.40 -12.80 -1.59
C PRO A 106 -2.38 -13.06 -0.08
N ASP A 107 -2.57 -14.32 0.31
CA ASP A 107 -2.67 -14.75 1.71
C ASP A 107 -1.49 -14.30 2.58
N TYR A 108 -0.28 -14.22 2.01
CA TYR A 108 0.91 -13.77 2.72
C TYR A 108 0.84 -12.27 3.10
N VAL A 109 0.20 -11.43 2.28
CA VAL A 109 -0.02 -10.00 2.57
C VAL A 109 -1.07 -9.85 3.66
N VAL A 110 -2.19 -10.56 3.51
CA VAL A 110 -3.29 -10.53 4.48
C VAL A 110 -2.78 -10.97 5.85
N SER A 111 -2.02 -12.07 5.90
CA SER A 111 -1.46 -12.62 7.14
C SER A 111 -0.40 -11.70 7.76
N ALA A 112 0.43 -11.03 6.96
CA ALA A 112 1.39 -10.04 7.45
C ALA A 112 0.69 -8.82 8.09
N LEU A 113 -0.41 -8.36 7.50
CA LEU A 113 -1.23 -7.25 8.04
C LEU A 113 -2.04 -7.64 9.27
N GLU A 114 -2.33 -8.93 9.44
CA GLU A 114 -2.99 -9.50 10.61
C GLU A 114 -2.08 -9.57 11.85
N GLY A 115 -0.79 -9.29 11.70
CA GLY A 115 0.20 -9.34 12.79
C GLY A 115 0.70 -10.76 13.12
N LYS A 116 0.57 -11.72 12.20
CA LYS A 116 1.15 -13.06 12.35
C LYS A 116 2.62 -13.02 11.93
N GLY A 117 3.54 -13.05 12.91
CA GLY A 117 4.99 -12.92 12.71
C GLY A 117 5.55 -13.81 11.60
N ASP A 118 5.12 -15.07 11.54
CA ASP A 118 5.56 -16.05 10.53
C ASP A 118 5.28 -15.60 9.08
N ALA A 119 4.21 -14.85 8.86
CA ALA A 119 3.83 -14.35 7.55
C ALA A 119 4.55 -13.06 7.16
N TYR A 120 4.91 -12.22 8.15
CA TYR A 120 5.80 -11.09 7.94
C TYR A 120 7.16 -11.58 7.46
N ASP A 121 7.73 -12.58 8.12
CA ASP A 121 9.00 -13.19 7.72
C ASP A 121 8.91 -13.80 6.32
N SER A 122 7.79 -14.43 5.98
CA SER A 122 7.56 -14.98 4.63
C SER A 122 7.46 -13.89 3.55
N LEU A 123 6.80 -12.76 3.85
CA LEU A 123 6.71 -11.60 2.97
C LEU A 123 8.11 -10.97 2.78
N VAL A 124 8.84 -10.76 3.87
CA VAL A 124 10.19 -10.20 3.85
C VAL A 124 11.14 -11.15 3.11
N LEU A 125 11.07 -12.46 3.33
CA LEU A 125 11.85 -13.47 2.60
C LEU A 125 11.55 -13.46 1.10
N ALA A 126 10.28 -13.32 0.71
CA ALA A 126 9.88 -13.24 -0.69
C ALA A 126 10.44 -12.00 -1.41
N PHE A 127 10.74 -10.93 -0.67
CA PHE A 127 11.32 -9.69 -1.18
C PHE A 127 12.71 -9.38 -0.57
N ALA A 128 13.38 -10.39 -0.01
CA ALA A 128 14.57 -10.17 0.82
C ALA A 128 15.73 -9.60 0.03
N ASP A 129 15.85 -9.93 -1.25
CA ASP A 129 16.90 -9.36 -2.11
C ASP A 129 16.69 -7.85 -2.31
N ILE A 130 15.43 -7.39 -2.40
CA ILE A 130 15.09 -5.96 -2.51
C ILE A 130 15.36 -5.26 -1.16
N VAL A 131 14.93 -5.86 -0.05
CA VAL A 131 15.14 -5.27 1.29
C VAL A 131 16.63 -5.24 1.67
N ARG A 132 17.42 -6.25 1.28
CA ARG A 132 18.87 -6.31 1.48
C ARG A 132 19.61 -5.26 0.66
N GLU A 133 19.21 -5.07 -0.59
CA GLU A 133 19.82 -4.08 -1.49
C GLU A 133 19.56 -2.64 -1.02
N ILE A 134 18.43 -2.44 -0.33
CA ILE A 134 17.99 -1.15 0.24
C ILE A 134 18.52 -0.92 1.68
N GLY A 135 19.26 -1.88 2.27
CA GLY A 135 19.95 -1.70 3.56
C GLY A 135 19.06 -1.67 4.81
N PHE A 136 17.80 -2.09 4.72
CA PHE A 136 16.81 -1.99 5.80
C PHE A 136 16.75 -3.19 6.76
N ILE A 137 17.65 -4.18 6.64
CA ILE A 137 17.83 -5.16 7.71
C ILE A 137 18.72 -4.52 8.78
N SER A 138 18.11 -3.83 9.74
CA SER A 138 18.72 -3.71 11.06
C SER A 138 18.75 -5.11 11.67
N GLU A 139 19.96 -5.66 11.84
CA GLU A 139 20.19 -6.69 12.85
C GLU A 139 19.68 -6.16 14.20
N GLU A 140 18.48 -6.55 14.63
CA GLU A 140 18.01 -6.64 16.03
C GLU A 140 16.49 -6.82 16.08
N LEU A 141 16.04 -8.09 16.13
CA LEU A 141 15.32 -8.66 17.28
C LEU A 141 15.17 -10.18 17.15
#